data_AF-A0A951UNU1-F1
#
_entry.id   AF-A0A951UNU1-F1
#
_cell.length_a   1.000
_cell.length_b   1.000
_cell.length_c   1.000
_cell.angle_alpha   90.00
_cell.angle_beta   90.00
_cell.angle_gamma   90.00
#
_symmetry.space_group_name_H-M   'P 1'
#
loop_
_entity.id
_entity.type
_entity.pdbx_description
1 polymer ?
#
loop_
_entity_poly.entity_id
_entity_poly.type
_entity_poly.pdbx_seq_one_letter_code
_entity_poly.pdbx_strand_id
1 'polypeptide(L)'
;MNSISPEKILILAANPKNTKRLRLDEEAHEIEAGLERSRERERFEVRTKWAVSRKGIHRAILDYEPQIIHFCGHGEGEEGLVFEDETGQAQLVDGEALADLFELLTSCIRIECVLLNACYSEQQARAIAQHVKYVIGMSQAISDRAAIEFVVGFYDGLGAGKSIEFSYKLGRSAIRRAKTPEHLIPILLQRPSSLIFEQRVFEQSSPKPSPEPFVPIEQAQDIPSVTSDVPQLQLTSPDLETASATPLQPAQSIQRWQRRWKRIRRYPLAYVLLSGMVIAVMIVAMGTMTPPQLSNIDFPSGTFKYTGTSTWSSLRCEGSGVGIDTQFDFLATNSFNPTFTLPSDLNLEGKRVNSLTAIELLVSHEKDIAFAVSSLPLAEALTDEQKENARGKGFILEEYPVAQDVTAIAVHPDLDLRMFGGLNLADLRKIYTSDKQLNWQDFRGSQVENIAIIPFINKAEEEAANQGKAYAFQKYVLQGQPFGSTVQSVDNSELGRQKVSETPGGIYLAPSALIYNYFTQDTSTVKPMPIAEAGDKPVLPFAITFKPREICKNETSAYSPVSVNSAYPQDLQHETVSIVVKRYYGNQVEEWQKEHEKAGQAYAKTLKTKEGQDLLMRMGFRPL
;
A
#
# COMPACT_ATOMS: atom_id res chain seq x y z
N MET A 1 3.25 -32.88 -33.55
CA MET A 1 2.90 -32.78 -32.12
C MET A 1 3.99 -31.94 -31.49
N ASN A 2 3.70 -30.71 -31.08
CA ASN A 2 4.69 -29.92 -30.35
C ASN A 2 4.85 -30.54 -28.95
N SER A 3 6.05 -31.06 -28.65
CA SER A 3 6.39 -31.51 -27.31
C SER A 3 6.44 -30.29 -26.39
N ILE A 4 5.39 -30.10 -25.58
CA ILE A 4 5.40 -29.10 -24.51
C ILE A 4 6.37 -29.63 -23.45
N SER A 5 7.42 -28.85 -23.12
CA SER A 5 8.30 -29.18 -22.01
C SER A 5 7.52 -29.12 -20.69
N PRO A 6 7.73 -30.08 -19.77
CA PRO A 6 7.01 -30.08 -18.49
C PRO A 6 7.30 -28.81 -17.68
N GLU A 7 6.29 -28.31 -16.98
CA GLU A 7 6.39 -27.24 -15.99
C GLU A 7 7.21 -27.74 -14.80
N LYS A 8 8.27 -27.01 -14.47
CA LYS A 8 9.18 -27.35 -13.39
C LYS A 8 8.73 -26.72 -12.09
N ILE A 9 8.64 -27.56 -11.06
CA ILE A 9 8.36 -27.16 -9.67
C ILE A 9 9.64 -27.34 -8.88
N LEU A 10 10.17 -26.24 -8.31
CA LEU A 10 11.35 -26.26 -7.45
C LEU A 10 10.94 -26.13 -5.98
N ILE A 11 11.13 -27.20 -5.21
CA ILE A 11 10.94 -27.22 -3.76
C ILE A 11 12.27 -26.87 -3.09
N LEU A 12 12.26 -25.83 -2.27
CA LEU A 12 13.38 -25.32 -1.47
C LEU A 12 13.08 -25.55 0.00
N ALA A 13 13.78 -26.50 0.61
CA ALA A 13 13.59 -26.88 2.01
C ALA A 13 14.78 -26.42 2.87
N ALA A 14 14.50 -25.58 3.88
CA ALA A 14 15.50 -25.08 4.84
C ALA A 14 15.16 -25.50 6.27
N ASN A 15 16.06 -26.23 6.94
CA ASN A 15 15.83 -26.77 8.29
C ASN A 15 17.09 -26.61 9.16
N PRO A 16 17.47 -25.37 9.52
CA PRO A 16 18.74 -25.12 10.19
C PRO A 16 18.85 -25.81 11.55
N LYS A 17 20.06 -26.26 11.91
CA LYS A 17 20.32 -27.16 13.05
C LYS A 17 19.94 -26.57 14.41
N ASN A 18 19.95 -25.25 14.54
CA ASN A 18 19.61 -24.51 15.77
C ASN A 18 18.14 -24.08 15.86
N THR A 19 17.27 -24.59 14.99
CA THR A 19 15.81 -24.32 15.00
C THR A 19 15.01 -25.56 15.40
N LYS A 20 13.71 -25.38 15.64
CA LYS A 20 12.81 -26.54 15.84
C LYS A 20 12.74 -27.34 14.54
N ARG A 21 13.02 -28.64 14.59
CA ARG A 21 12.97 -29.48 13.40
C ARG A 21 11.54 -29.58 12.85
N LEU A 22 11.35 -29.17 11.59
CA LEU A 22 10.10 -29.33 10.83
C LEU A 22 10.11 -30.61 9.99
N ARG A 23 8.92 -31.14 9.66
CA ARG A 23 8.71 -32.33 8.82
C ARG A 23 8.68 -31.98 7.33
N LEU A 24 9.72 -31.30 6.85
CA LEU A 24 9.80 -30.83 5.45
C LEU A 24 9.97 -31.98 4.44
N ASP A 25 10.51 -33.11 4.90
CA ASP A 25 10.60 -34.38 4.18
C ASP A 25 9.22 -34.97 3.89
N GLU A 26 8.34 -34.98 4.89
CA GLU A 26 6.95 -35.40 4.73
C GLU A 26 6.21 -34.47 3.75
N GLU A 27 6.41 -33.15 3.89
CA GLU A 27 5.81 -32.17 2.99
C GLU A 27 6.21 -32.37 1.52
N ALA A 28 7.51 -32.51 1.24
CA ALA A 28 8.00 -32.76 -0.12
C ALA A 28 7.51 -34.10 -0.68
N HIS A 29 7.50 -35.15 0.15
CA HIS A 29 7.04 -36.47 -0.24
C HIS A 29 5.56 -36.47 -0.64
N GLU A 30 4.70 -35.80 0.14
CA GLU A 30 3.27 -35.71 -0.16
C GLU A 30 2.99 -34.92 -1.46
N ILE A 31 3.78 -33.88 -1.75
CA ILE A 31 3.70 -33.12 -3.00
C ILE A 31 4.07 -34.02 -4.20
N GLU A 32 5.21 -34.70 -4.13
CA GLU A 32 5.69 -35.61 -5.18
C GLU A 32 4.68 -36.75 -5.42
N ALA A 33 4.25 -37.43 -4.35
CA ALA A 33 3.30 -38.54 -4.44
C ALA A 33 1.89 -38.11 -4.91
N GLY A 34 1.46 -36.89 -4.59
CA GLY A 34 0.20 -36.31 -5.07
C GLY A 34 0.24 -36.07 -6.58
N LEU A 35 1.32 -35.43 -7.06
CA LEU A 35 1.49 -35.11 -8.47
C LEU A 35 1.72 -36.35 -9.34
N GLU A 36 2.47 -37.35 -8.87
CA GLU A 36 2.69 -38.62 -9.59
C GLU A 36 1.39 -39.39 -9.85
N ARG A 37 0.43 -39.32 -8.91
CA ARG A 37 -0.88 -39.98 -9.02
C ARG A 37 -1.92 -39.14 -9.78
N SER A 38 -1.57 -37.91 -10.17
CA SER A 38 -2.48 -36.95 -10.76
C SER A 38 -2.75 -37.21 -12.24
N ARG A 39 -3.85 -36.64 -12.75
CA ARG A 39 -4.25 -36.81 -14.16
C ARG A 39 -3.25 -36.15 -15.11
N GLU A 40 -2.65 -35.04 -14.70
CA GLU A 40 -1.65 -34.29 -15.47
C GLU A 40 -0.22 -34.55 -14.99
N ARG A 41 0.09 -35.75 -14.48
CA ARG A 41 1.45 -36.08 -13.97
C ARG A 41 2.59 -35.81 -14.95
N GLU A 42 2.34 -35.93 -16.26
CA GLU A 42 3.33 -35.68 -17.33
C GLU A 42 3.57 -34.18 -17.58
N ARG A 43 2.73 -33.31 -17.03
CA ARG A 43 2.86 -31.85 -17.12
C ARG A 43 3.92 -31.30 -16.17
N PHE A 44 4.25 -32.01 -15.09
CA PHE A 44 5.08 -31.49 -14.01
C PHE A 44 6.41 -32.25 -13.86
N GLU A 45 7.50 -31.50 -13.67
CA GLU A 45 8.79 -32.02 -13.24
C GLU A 45 9.13 -31.44 -11.86
N VAL A 46 9.13 -32.27 -10.82
CA VAL A 46 9.43 -31.83 -9.45
C VAL A 46 10.92 -31.98 -9.15
N ARG A 47 11.52 -30.92 -8.62
CA ARG A 47 12.92 -30.89 -8.16
C ARG A 47 12.98 -30.38 -6.75
N THR A 48 13.60 -31.15 -5.85
CA THR A 48 13.72 -30.80 -4.45
C THR A 48 15.17 -30.49 -4.09
N LYS A 49 15.39 -29.34 -3.45
CA LYS A 49 16.69 -28.92 -2.89
C LYS A 49 16.57 -28.79 -1.38
N TRP A 50 17.39 -29.57 -0.70
CA TRP A 50 17.51 -29.60 0.75
C TRP A 50 18.64 -28.69 1.22
N ALA A 51 18.60 -28.30 2.50
CA ALA A 51 19.65 -27.51 3.15
C ALA A 51 19.98 -26.23 2.36
N VAL A 52 18.93 -25.52 1.93
CA VAL A 52 19.09 -24.35 1.07
C VAL A 52 19.71 -23.20 1.86
N SER A 53 20.89 -22.76 1.41
CA SER A 53 21.52 -21.54 1.90
C SER A 53 21.14 -20.32 1.06
N ARG A 54 21.41 -19.12 1.58
CA ARG A 54 21.24 -17.86 0.81
C ARG A 54 22.00 -17.87 -0.52
N LYS A 55 23.14 -18.56 -0.61
CA LYS A 55 23.87 -18.72 -1.87
C LYS A 55 23.25 -19.82 -2.76
N GLY A 56 22.64 -20.84 -2.15
CA GLY A 56 22.02 -21.95 -2.86
C GLY A 56 20.73 -21.59 -3.58
N ILE A 57 19.94 -20.64 -3.06
CA ILE A 57 18.62 -20.31 -3.63
C ILE A 57 18.70 -19.77 -5.06
N HIS A 58 19.50 -18.72 -5.31
CA HIS A 58 19.59 -18.12 -6.65
C HIS A 58 20.22 -19.09 -7.65
N ARG A 59 21.23 -19.86 -7.23
CA ARG A 59 21.85 -20.90 -8.07
C ARG A 59 20.85 -21.97 -8.46
N ALA A 60 20.05 -22.47 -7.50
CA ALA A 60 19.02 -23.46 -7.81
C ALA A 60 17.97 -22.90 -8.79
N ILE A 61 17.52 -21.66 -8.60
CA ILE A 61 16.54 -21.07 -9.52
C ILE A 61 17.13 -20.91 -10.93
N LEU A 62 18.39 -20.47 -11.05
CA LEU A 62 19.10 -20.36 -12.33
C LEU A 62 19.35 -21.71 -12.99
N ASP A 63 19.72 -22.75 -12.23
CA ASP A 63 20.02 -24.08 -12.76
C ASP A 63 18.76 -24.81 -13.27
N TYR A 64 17.62 -24.60 -12.61
CA TYR A 64 16.38 -25.33 -12.92
C TYR A 64 15.38 -24.53 -13.76
N GLU A 65 15.39 -23.20 -13.72
CA GLU A 65 14.42 -22.32 -14.38
C GLU A 65 12.95 -22.72 -14.12
N PRO A 66 12.51 -22.77 -12.85
CA PRO A 66 11.18 -23.25 -12.48
C PRO A 66 10.06 -22.27 -12.80
N GLN A 67 8.87 -22.81 -13.11
CA GLN A 67 7.64 -22.04 -13.22
C GLN A 67 6.94 -21.88 -11.86
N ILE A 68 7.15 -22.83 -10.94
CA ILE A 68 6.61 -22.77 -9.58
C ILE A 68 7.77 -22.96 -8.60
N ILE A 69 7.91 -22.05 -7.65
CA ILE A 69 8.86 -22.17 -6.54
C ILE A 69 8.08 -22.38 -5.26
N HIS A 70 8.44 -23.41 -4.51
CA HIS A 70 7.87 -23.74 -3.22
C HIS A 70 8.95 -23.66 -2.16
N PHE A 71 8.83 -22.72 -1.23
CA PHE A 71 9.69 -22.66 -0.06
C PHE A 71 8.98 -23.27 1.14
N CYS A 72 9.63 -24.19 1.84
CA CYS A 72 9.16 -24.70 3.12
C CYS A 72 10.28 -24.62 4.17
N GLY A 73 9.95 -24.08 5.34
CA GLY A 73 10.92 -23.77 6.38
C GLY A 73 10.38 -22.84 7.45
N HIS A 74 11.27 -22.26 8.25
CA HIS A 74 10.89 -21.29 9.27
C HIS A 74 10.76 -19.87 8.70
N GLY A 75 9.93 -19.06 9.35
CA GLY A 75 9.81 -17.63 9.12
C GLY A 75 9.62 -16.91 10.45
N GLU A 76 10.25 -15.75 10.58
CA GLU A 76 10.27 -14.91 11.79
C GLU A 76 9.61 -13.54 11.51
N GLY A 77 8.54 -13.54 10.71
CA GLY A 77 7.78 -12.34 10.38
C GLY A 77 8.62 -11.26 9.71
N GLU A 78 8.76 -10.11 10.37
CA GLU A 78 9.54 -8.97 9.84
C GLU A 78 11.01 -9.29 9.64
N GLU A 79 11.56 -10.24 10.39
CA GLU A 79 12.97 -10.61 10.29
C GLU A 79 13.27 -11.47 9.05
N GLY A 80 12.25 -12.04 8.40
CA GLY A 80 12.42 -12.76 7.14
C GLY A 80 12.20 -14.27 7.19
N LEU A 81 12.60 -14.93 6.09
CA LEU A 81 12.65 -16.38 5.99
C LEU A 81 13.99 -16.90 6.51
N VAL A 82 13.97 -18.06 7.17
CA VAL A 82 15.18 -18.64 7.75
C VAL A 82 15.81 -19.65 6.77
N PHE A 83 17.04 -19.38 6.38
CA PHE A 83 17.89 -20.22 5.54
C PHE A 83 19.05 -20.81 6.35
N GLU A 84 19.81 -21.71 5.73
CA GLU A 84 21.07 -22.22 6.30
C GLU A 84 22.26 -21.34 5.90
N ASP A 85 23.19 -21.11 6.84
CA ASP A 85 24.53 -20.62 6.53
C ASP A 85 25.48 -21.78 6.14
N GLU A 86 26.75 -21.45 5.89
CA GLU A 86 27.78 -22.44 5.51
C GLU A 86 28.08 -23.48 6.61
N THR A 87 27.60 -23.25 7.84
CA THR A 87 27.73 -24.16 8.99
C THR A 87 26.46 -24.98 9.27
N GLY A 88 25.37 -24.69 8.54
CA GLY A 88 24.04 -25.28 8.70
C GLY A 88 23.24 -24.64 9.84
N GLN A 89 23.59 -23.42 10.25
CA GLN A 89 22.89 -22.64 11.28
C GLN A 89 21.91 -21.66 10.62
N ALA A 90 20.94 -21.19 11.41
CA ALA A 90 19.92 -20.25 10.96
C ALA A 90 20.53 -18.92 10.53
N GLN A 91 20.17 -18.51 9.32
CA GLN A 91 20.45 -17.20 8.77
C GLN A 91 19.16 -16.61 8.21
N LEU A 92 18.80 -15.42 8.69
CA LEU A 92 17.63 -14.70 8.23
C LEU A 92 17.90 -14.03 6.88
N VAL A 93 16.87 -14.02 6.03
CA VAL A 93 16.84 -13.25 4.80
C VAL A 93 15.51 -12.49 4.79
N ASP A 94 15.60 -11.17 4.89
CA ASP A 94 14.46 -10.26 4.91
C ASP A 94 13.70 -10.24 3.57
N GLY A 95 12.54 -9.57 3.58
CA GLY A 95 11.67 -9.47 2.42
C GLY A 95 12.22 -8.61 1.28
N GLU A 96 13.03 -7.59 1.59
CA GLU A 96 13.64 -6.72 0.58
C GLU A 96 14.67 -7.49 -0.24
N ALA A 97 15.57 -8.24 0.43
CA ALA A 97 16.56 -9.07 -0.22
C ALA A 97 15.93 -10.18 -1.10
N LEU A 98 14.75 -10.70 -0.70
CA LEU A 98 13.98 -11.62 -1.54
C LEU A 98 13.33 -10.90 -2.72
N ALA A 99 12.79 -9.70 -2.52
CA ALA A 99 12.19 -8.91 -3.60
C ALA A 99 13.21 -8.60 -4.69
N ASP A 100 14.38 -8.06 -4.33
CA ASP A 100 15.48 -7.76 -5.26
C ASP A 100 15.88 -9.01 -6.06
N LEU A 101 15.96 -10.16 -5.38
CA LEU A 101 16.29 -11.42 -6.03
C LEU A 101 15.22 -11.82 -7.05
N PHE A 102 13.94 -11.74 -6.69
CA PHE A 102 12.84 -12.11 -7.59
C PHE A 102 12.62 -11.08 -8.71
N GLU A 103 12.89 -9.81 -8.49
CA GLU A 103 12.94 -8.79 -9.54
C GLU A 103 13.96 -9.17 -10.62
N LEU A 104 15.19 -9.47 -10.20
CA LEU A 104 16.26 -9.88 -11.11
C LEU A 104 15.93 -11.19 -11.84
N LEU A 105 15.48 -12.21 -11.12
CA LEU A 105 15.22 -13.53 -11.71
C LEU A 105 14.01 -13.53 -12.65
N THR A 106 12.96 -12.76 -12.35
CA THR A 106 11.78 -12.69 -13.23
C THR A 106 12.03 -11.94 -14.53
N SER A 107 13.15 -11.21 -14.65
CA SER A 107 13.59 -10.60 -15.91
C SER A 107 14.09 -11.61 -16.94
N CYS A 108 14.53 -12.80 -16.50
CA CYS A 108 15.13 -13.82 -17.37
C CYS A 108 14.47 -15.21 -17.25
N ILE A 109 13.76 -15.49 -16.16
CA ILE A 109 13.08 -16.77 -15.90
C ILE A 109 11.59 -16.52 -15.69
N ARG A 110 10.76 -17.30 -16.40
CA ARG A 110 9.31 -17.22 -16.24
C ARG A 110 8.87 -17.97 -14.98
N ILE A 111 8.68 -17.23 -13.89
CA ILE A 111 8.11 -17.72 -12.63
C ILE A 111 6.63 -17.32 -12.57
N GLU A 112 5.73 -18.31 -12.55
CA GLU A 112 4.29 -18.08 -12.49
C GLU A 112 3.77 -18.04 -11.06
N CYS A 113 4.31 -18.89 -10.17
CA CYS A 113 3.88 -18.95 -8.78
C CYS A 113 5.02 -19.13 -7.79
N VAL A 114 4.97 -18.41 -6.67
CA VAL A 114 5.82 -18.64 -5.50
C VAL A 114 4.93 -18.99 -4.30
N LEU A 115 5.18 -20.11 -3.64
CA LEU A 115 4.48 -20.53 -2.42
C LEU A 115 5.48 -20.52 -1.25
N LEU A 116 5.27 -19.62 -0.29
CA LEU A 116 6.08 -19.48 0.91
C LEU A 116 5.38 -20.16 2.11
N ASN A 117 5.62 -21.46 2.28
CA ASN A 117 5.11 -22.23 3.41
C ASN A 117 6.00 -22.08 4.64
N ALA A 118 5.97 -20.89 5.23
CA ALA A 118 6.72 -20.52 6.42
C ALA A 118 5.87 -19.57 7.29
N CYS A 119 6.02 -19.64 8.61
CA CYS A 119 5.27 -18.80 9.54
C CYS A 119 5.46 -17.32 9.23
N TYR A 120 4.37 -16.55 9.27
CA TYR A 120 4.39 -15.09 9.05
C TYR A 120 5.04 -14.64 7.72
N SER A 121 5.05 -15.50 6.70
CA SER A 121 5.67 -15.21 5.39
C SER A 121 4.89 -14.21 4.51
N GLU A 122 3.75 -13.68 4.99
CA GLU A 122 2.93 -12.71 4.26
C GLU A 122 3.73 -11.48 3.80
N GLN A 123 4.63 -10.96 4.62
CA GLN A 123 5.41 -9.77 4.25
C GLN A 123 6.34 -10.06 3.07
N GLN A 124 7.06 -11.18 3.11
CA GLN A 124 7.91 -11.62 2.00
C GLN A 124 7.07 -11.96 0.77
N ALA A 125 5.89 -12.56 0.96
CA ALA A 125 4.96 -12.85 -0.12
C ALA A 125 4.50 -11.56 -0.84
N ARG A 126 4.22 -10.48 -0.08
CA ARG A 126 3.86 -9.17 -0.63
C ARG A 126 4.99 -8.55 -1.43
N ALA A 127 6.22 -8.65 -0.94
CA ALA A 127 7.40 -8.12 -1.62
C ALA A 127 7.63 -8.85 -2.96
N ILE A 128 7.56 -10.19 -2.97
CA ILE A 128 7.72 -11.00 -4.18
C ILE A 128 6.55 -10.80 -5.18
N ALA A 129 5.33 -10.56 -4.69
CA ALA A 129 4.13 -10.38 -5.53
C ALA A 129 4.18 -9.13 -6.43
N GLN A 130 5.13 -8.22 -6.19
CA GLN A 130 5.40 -7.10 -7.09
C GLN A 130 5.95 -7.57 -8.45
N HIS A 131 6.65 -8.71 -8.46
CA HIS A 131 7.36 -9.24 -9.63
C HIS A 131 6.73 -10.54 -10.16
N VAL A 132 6.24 -11.41 -9.27
CA VAL A 132 5.66 -12.72 -9.62
C VAL A 132 4.13 -12.67 -9.66
N LYS A 133 3.53 -13.30 -10.70
CA LYS A 133 2.08 -13.27 -10.98
C LYS A 133 1.22 -13.76 -9.81
N TYR A 134 1.60 -14.88 -9.18
CA TYR A 134 0.92 -15.43 -8.02
C TYR A 134 1.91 -15.69 -6.89
N VAL A 135 1.63 -15.17 -5.70
CA VAL A 135 2.42 -15.49 -4.51
C VAL A 135 1.51 -15.90 -3.37
N ILE A 136 1.82 -17.02 -2.75
CA ILE A 136 1.10 -17.53 -1.59
C ILE A 136 2.00 -17.41 -0.37
N GLY A 137 1.50 -16.80 0.70
CA GLY A 137 2.21 -16.69 1.99
C GLY A 137 1.31 -17.03 3.16
N MET A 138 1.86 -17.00 4.37
CA MET A 138 1.15 -17.28 5.61
C MET A 138 1.04 -16.00 6.44
N SER A 139 -0.18 -15.58 6.78
CA SER A 139 -0.43 -14.34 7.55
C SER A 139 -0.04 -14.43 9.03
N GLN A 140 0.16 -15.65 9.54
CA GLN A 140 0.49 -15.93 10.93
C GLN A 140 1.24 -17.27 11.04
N ALA A 141 1.59 -17.68 12.27
CA ALA A 141 2.11 -19.01 12.54
C ALA A 141 1.11 -20.09 12.11
N ILE A 142 1.58 -21.10 11.39
CA ILE A 142 0.81 -22.25 10.93
C ILE A 142 1.38 -23.55 11.51
N SER A 143 0.52 -24.47 11.96
CA SER A 143 0.97 -25.78 12.42
C SER A 143 1.51 -26.65 11.27
N ASP A 144 2.52 -27.49 11.54
CA ASP A 144 3.07 -28.44 10.56
C ASP A 144 1.97 -29.26 9.86
N ARG A 145 0.93 -29.67 10.60
CA ARG A 145 -0.18 -30.44 10.04
C ARG A 145 -1.00 -29.60 9.06
N ALA A 146 -1.36 -28.37 9.42
CA ALA A 146 -2.12 -27.52 8.50
C ALA A 146 -1.30 -27.08 7.28
N ALA A 147 0.01 -26.87 7.45
CA ALA A 147 0.94 -26.60 6.36
C ALA A 147 0.96 -27.77 5.34
N ILE A 148 1.05 -29.02 5.81
CA ILE A 148 1.01 -30.21 4.95
C ILE A 148 -0.36 -30.35 4.25
N GLU A 149 -1.47 -30.23 5.00
CA GLU A 149 -2.82 -30.34 4.43
C GLU A 149 -3.10 -29.26 3.37
N PHE A 150 -2.57 -28.05 3.56
CA PHE A 150 -2.67 -26.98 2.59
C PHE A 150 -2.01 -27.35 1.27
N VAL A 151 -0.75 -27.81 1.32
CA VAL A 151 0.03 -28.08 0.11
C VAL A 151 -0.48 -29.32 -0.61
N VAL A 152 -0.95 -30.35 0.10
CA VAL A 152 -1.65 -31.51 -0.49
C VAL A 152 -2.85 -31.04 -1.30
N GLY A 153 -3.75 -30.24 -0.70
CA GLY A 153 -4.92 -29.74 -1.41
C GLY A 153 -4.57 -28.79 -2.56
N PHE A 154 -3.49 -28.01 -2.43
CA PHE A 154 -3.01 -27.13 -3.49
C PHE A 154 -2.49 -27.91 -4.70
N TYR A 155 -1.58 -28.86 -4.49
CA TYR A 155 -1.01 -29.66 -5.58
C TYR A 155 -1.97 -30.70 -6.15
N ASP A 156 -2.94 -31.20 -5.37
CA ASP A 156 -4.07 -32.00 -5.90
C ASP A 156 -4.88 -31.20 -6.94
N GLY A 157 -5.12 -29.91 -6.65
CA GLY A 157 -5.79 -29.00 -7.57
C GLY A 157 -4.99 -28.79 -8.85
N LEU A 158 -3.68 -28.55 -8.72
CA LEU A 158 -2.79 -28.36 -9.86
C LEU A 158 -2.65 -29.62 -10.72
N GLY A 159 -2.44 -30.77 -10.10
CA GLY A 159 -2.37 -32.08 -10.77
C GLY A 159 -3.68 -32.49 -11.44
N ALA A 160 -4.81 -31.88 -11.05
CA ALA A 160 -6.11 -32.03 -11.69
C ALA A 160 -6.37 -31.00 -12.83
N GLY A 161 -5.35 -30.23 -13.23
CA GLY A 161 -5.44 -29.24 -14.30
C GLY A 161 -6.20 -27.98 -13.92
N LYS A 162 -6.25 -27.62 -12.63
CA LYS A 162 -6.95 -26.41 -12.15
C LYS A 162 -6.02 -25.21 -12.06
N SER A 163 -6.61 -24.01 -12.02
CA SER A 163 -5.85 -22.75 -11.90
C SER A 163 -5.26 -22.60 -10.51
N ILE A 164 -4.25 -21.73 -10.38
CA ILE A 164 -3.60 -21.40 -9.09
C ILE A 164 -4.64 -20.92 -8.07
N GLU A 165 -5.62 -20.10 -8.47
CA GLU A 165 -6.67 -19.61 -7.58
C GLU A 165 -7.58 -20.73 -7.08
N PHE A 166 -7.93 -21.68 -7.95
CA PHE A 166 -8.74 -22.83 -7.56
C PHE A 166 -7.96 -23.74 -6.62
N SER A 167 -6.72 -24.06 -6.97
CA SER A 167 -5.81 -24.88 -6.16
C SER A 167 -5.58 -24.27 -4.78
N TYR A 168 -5.40 -22.96 -4.69
CA TYR A 168 -5.32 -22.24 -3.41
C TYR A 168 -6.60 -22.41 -2.56
N LYS A 169 -7.79 -22.26 -3.17
CA LYS A 169 -9.07 -22.49 -2.48
C LYS A 169 -9.22 -23.95 -2.03
N LEU A 170 -8.74 -24.91 -2.83
CA LEU A 170 -8.77 -26.33 -2.49
C LEU A 170 -7.84 -26.64 -1.31
N GLY A 171 -6.63 -26.08 -1.28
CA GLY A 171 -5.72 -26.15 -0.14
C GLY A 171 -6.34 -25.62 1.15
N ARG A 172 -6.98 -24.44 1.11
CA ARG A 172 -7.72 -23.91 2.27
C ARG A 172 -8.86 -24.82 2.72
N SER A 173 -9.58 -25.43 1.77
CA SER A 173 -10.63 -26.40 2.05
C SER A 173 -10.07 -27.65 2.75
N ALA A 174 -8.90 -28.15 2.33
CA ALA A 174 -8.24 -29.30 2.94
C ALA A 174 -7.93 -29.06 4.44
N ILE A 175 -7.35 -27.90 4.78
CA ILE A 175 -7.12 -27.50 6.18
C ILE A 175 -8.43 -27.50 6.98
N ARG A 176 -9.50 -26.93 6.41
CA ARG A 176 -10.81 -26.86 7.08
C ARG A 176 -11.40 -28.25 7.36
N ARG A 177 -11.24 -29.20 6.44
CA ARG A 177 -11.69 -30.60 6.61
C ARG A 177 -10.87 -31.35 7.66
N ALA A 178 -9.59 -31.00 7.82
CA ALA A 178 -8.73 -31.52 8.88
C ALA A 178 -9.11 -31.02 10.30
N LYS A 179 -10.16 -30.19 10.41
CA LYS A 179 -10.72 -29.62 11.64
C LYS A 179 -9.78 -28.68 12.39
N THR A 180 -8.84 -28.04 11.69
CA THR A 180 -8.05 -26.95 12.25
C THR A 180 -8.61 -25.59 11.81
N PRO A 181 -8.71 -24.59 12.70
CA PRO A 181 -9.19 -23.25 12.34
C PRO A 181 -8.18 -22.43 11.50
N GLU A 182 -7.08 -23.06 11.06
CA GLU A 182 -5.93 -22.47 10.38
C GLU A 182 -6.15 -22.22 8.87
N HIS A 183 -7.32 -22.55 8.33
CA HIS A 183 -7.68 -22.37 6.91
C HIS A 183 -7.74 -20.91 6.41
N LEU A 184 -7.63 -19.93 7.32
CA LEU A 184 -7.55 -18.50 7.01
C LEU A 184 -6.11 -17.98 6.93
N ILE A 185 -5.12 -18.80 7.26
CA ILE A 185 -3.71 -18.41 7.35
C ILE A 185 -3.05 -18.28 5.97
N PRO A 186 -3.23 -19.22 5.03
CA PRO A 186 -2.70 -19.04 3.69
C PRO A 186 -3.41 -17.89 3.00
N ILE A 187 -2.65 -16.97 2.44
CA ILE A 187 -3.13 -15.84 1.65
C ILE A 187 -2.61 -15.97 0.21
N LEU A 188 -3.45 -15.63 -0.77
CA LEU A 188 -3.05 -15.55 -2.17
C LEU A 188 -2.96 -14.07 -2.55
N LEU A 189 -1.78 -13.68 -3.01
CA LEU A 189 -1.47 -12.37 -3.56
C LEU A 189 -1.31 -12.52 -5.06
N GLN A 190 -1.97 -11.64 -5.81
CA GLN A 190 -1.84 -11.56 -7.25
C GLN A 190 -1.09 -10.28 -7.58
N ARG A 191 -0.16 -10.36 -8.53
CA ARG A 191 0.51 -9.15 -9.03
C ARG A 191 -0.57 -8.19 -9.53
N PRO A 192 -0.60 -6.93 -9.05
CA PRO A 192 -1.61 -5.97 -9.46
C PRO A 192 -1.62 -5.82 -10.98
N SER A 193 -2.79 -5.98 -11.60
CA SER A 193 -2.97 -5.94 -13.06
C SER A 193 -2.51 -4.62 -13.72
N SER A 194 -2.28 -3.56 -12.93
CA SER A 194 -1.72 -2.28 -13.37
C SER A 194 -0.25 -2.39 -13.81
N LEU A 195 0.54 -3.35 -13.29
CA LEU A 195 1.95 -3.54 -13.67
C LEU A 195 2.14 -4.47 -14.88
N ILE A 196 1.09 -5.19 -15.30
CA ILE A 196 1.08 -5.98 -16.54
C ILE A 196 1.03 -5.05 -17.77
N PHE A 197 0.57 -3.81 -17.59
CA PHE A 197 0.46 -2.82 -18.65
C PHE A 197 1.82 -2.29 -19.11
N GLU A 198 2.80 -2.16 -18.21
CA GLU A 198 4.15 -1.66 -18.57
C GLU A 198 4.98 -2.72 -19.31
N GLN A 199 4.96 -3.98 -18.87
CA GLN A 199 5.78 -5.03 -19.50
C GLN A 199 5.32 -5.41 -20.92
N ARG A 200 4.01 -5.42 -21.20
CA ARG A 200 3.51 -5.71 -22.56
C ARG A 200 3.75 -4.56 -23.55
N VAL A 201 3.86 -3.32 -23.06
CA VAL A 201 4.20 -2.18 -23.90
C VAL A 201 5.68 -2.17 -24.25
N PHE A 202 6.57 -2.67 -23.38
CA PHE A 202 8.01 -2.79 -23.66
C PHE A 202 8.38 -3.97 -24.59
N GLU A 203 7.72 -5.12 -24.47
CA GLU A 203 7.93 -6.24 -25.41
C GLU A 203 7.37 -5.92 -26.82
N GLN A 204 6.37 -5.03 -26.91
CA GLN A 204 5.80 -4.58 -28.19
C GLN A 204 6.47 -3.32 -28.77
N SER A 205 7.33 -2.63 -28.02
CA SER A 205 8.03 -1.41 -28.46
C SER A 205 9.48 -1.63 -28.88
N SER A 206 10.01 -2.85 -28.77
CA SER A 206 11.29 -3.21 -29.39
C SER A 206 11.11 -3.26 -30.91
N PRO A 207 11.84 -2.46 -31.72
CA PRO A 207 11.75 -2.56 -33.17
C PRO A 207 12.26 -3.94 -33.59
N LYS A 208 11.39 -4.74 -34.20
CA LYS A 208 11.81 -5.91 -34.97
C LYS A 208 12.72 -5.39 -36.11
N PRO A 209 13.98 -5.83 -36.24
CA PRO A 209 14.77 -5.42 -37.40
C PRO A 209 14.04 -5.89 -38.66
N SER A 210 13.77 -4.95 -39.57
CA SER A 210 13.16 -5.25 -40.86
C SER A 210 14.06 -6.20 -41.64
N PRO A 211 13.52 -7.21 -42.34
CA PRO A 211 14.32 -8.03 -43.23
C PRO A 211 14.81 -7.17 -44.39
N GLU A 212 16.11 -6.91 -44.45
CA GLU A 212 16.73 -6.34 -45.64
C GLU A 212 16.54 -7.28 -46.84
N PRO A 213 16.40 -6.74 -48.05
CA PRO A 213 16.29 -7.56 -49.25
C PRO A 213 17.57 -8.38 -49.43
N PHE A 214 17.41 -9.70 -49.51
CA PHE A 214 18.47 -10.65 -49.87
C PHE A 214 19.11 -10.24 -51.20
N VAL A 215 20.35 -9.74 -51.14
CA VAL A 215 21.26 -9.68 -52.29
C VAL A 215 22.12 -10.95 -52.25
N PRO A 216 22.07 -11.84 -53.24
CA PRO A 216 22.95 -13.00 -53.28
C PRO A 216 24.36 -12.52 -53.61
N ILE A 217 25.30 -12.71 -52.69
CA ILE A 217 26.73 -12.62 -53.00
C ILE A 217 27.24 -14.04 -53.25
N GLU A 218 27.33 -14.39 -54.53
CA GLU A 218 28.28 -15.37 -55.00
C GLU A 218 29.71 -14.88 -54.69
N GLN A 219 30.51 -15.80 -54.13
CA GLN A 219 31.97 -15.86 -54.19
C GLN A 219 32.77 -14.59 -53.87
N ALA A 220 33.39 -14.58 -52.69
CA ALA A 220 34.60 -13.82 -52.44
C ALA A 220 35.70 -14.76 -51.90
N GLN A 221 36.54 -15.21 -52.83
CA GLN A 221 37.93 -15.56 -52.56
C GLN A 221 38.73 -14.27 -52.29
N ASP A 222 39.79 -14.42 -51.50
CA ASP A 222 40.95 -13.53 -51.35
C ASP A 222 40.73 -12.11 -50.80
N ILE A 223 41.13 -11.91 -49.54
CA ILE A 223 41.79 -10.66 -49.12
C ILE A 223 43.04 -11.01 -48.27
N PRO A 224 44.19 -10.34 -48.49
CA PRO A 224 45.50 -10.77 -48.00
C PRO A 224 45.83 -10.26 -46.60
N SER A 225 46.74 -11.00 -45.98
CA SER A 225 47.47 -10.72 -44.75
C SER A 225 48.11 -9.33 -44.72
N VAL A 226 47.89 -8.58 -43.64
CA VAL A 226 48.76 -7.46 -43.23
C VAL A 226 49.23 -7.71 -41.80
N THR A 227 50.55 -7.82 -41.67
CA THR A 227 51.34 -8.07 -40.46
C THR A 227 51.95 -6.78 -39.89
N SER A 228 52.19 -6.85 -38.58
CA SER A 228 53.14 -6.09 -37.73
C SER A 228 52.85 -4.59 -37.53
N ASP A 229 52.92 -3.99 -36.34
CA ASP A 229 53.83 -4.19 -35.21
C ASP A 229 53.23 -3.62 -33.90
N VAL A 230 53.26 -4.37 -32.78
CA VAL A 230 53.57 -3.84 -31.42
C VAL A 230 54.17 -5.00 -30.58
N PRO A 231 55.26 -4.80 -29.81
CA PRO A 231 56.00 -5.88 -29.12
C PRO A 231 55.36 -6.41 -27.82
N GLN A 232 55.62 -7.70 -27.55
CA GLN A 232 55.16 -8.52 -26.43
C GLN A 232 55.85 -8.23 -25.08
N LEU A 233 55.12 -8.44 -23.98
CA LEU A 233 55.68 -8.78 -22.67
C LEU A 233 54.94 -10.00 -22.09
N GLN A 234 55.68 -11.09 -21.94
CA GLN A 234 55.28 -12.40 -21.41
C GLN A 234 55.14 -12.35 -19.88
N LEU A 235 54.12 -13.04 -19.35
CA LEU A 235 54.05 -13.46 -17.96
C LEU A 235 54.20 -14.97 -17.90
N THR A 236 55.41 -15.42 -17.54
CA THR A 236 55.71 -16.80 -17.15
C THR A 236 55.58 -16.94 -15.63
N SER A 237 54.85 -17.96 -15.21
CA SER A 237 54.75 -18.46 -13.83
C SER A 237 56.07 -19.05 -13.33
N PRO A 238 56.39 -18.97 -12.03
CA PRO A 238 57.34 -19.87 -11.40
C PRO A 238 56.65 -20.92 -10.53
N ASP A 239 57.07 -22.16 -10.76
CA ASP A 239 56.97 -23.31 -9.86
C ASP A 239 57.58 -23.02 -8.48
N LEU A 240 57.02 -23.64 -7.45
CA LEU A 240 57.69 -23.80 -6.15
C LEU A 240 57.30 -25.16 -5.57
N GLU A 241 58.13 -26.17 -5.85
CA GLU A 241 58.18 -27.40 -5.08
C GLU A 241 59.50 -27.49 -4.27
N THR A 242 59.31 -27.74 -2.97
CA THR A 242 60.16 -28.52 -2.06
C THR A 242 61.48 -27.94 -1.54
N ALA A 243 61.47 -27.59 -0.25
CA ALA A 243 62.52 -28.00 0.69
C ALA A 243 61.95 -28.12 2.12
N SER A 244 62.21 -29.30 2.70
CA SER A 244 61.83 -29.83 4.01
C SER A 244 62.49 -29.14 5.22
N ALA A 245 61.81 -29.13 6.38
CA ALA A 245 62.30 -29.64 7.69
C ALA A 245 61.41 -29.23 8.90
N THR A 246 60.82 -30.25 9.55
CA THR A 246 60.58 -30.50 11.00
C THR A 246 60.09 -29.40 12.00
N PRO A 247 59.39 -29.81 13.09
CA PRO A 247 58.31 -29.03 13.72
C PRO A 247 58.75 -28.29 15.00
N LEU A 248 58.16 -27.11 15.24
CA LEU A 248 58.29 -26.36 16.49
C LEU A 248 56.92 -26.05 17.11
N GLN A 249 56.89 -26.21 18.44
CA GLN A 249 55.74 -26.30 19.35
C GLN A 249 54.84 -25.05 19.43
N PRO A 250 53.56 -25.21 19.85
CA PRO A 250 52.62 -24.10 20.01
C PRO A 250 53.00 -23.18 21.19
N ALA A 251 52.97 -21.88 20.92
CA ALA A 251 53.29 -20.82 21.87
C ALA A 251 52.32 -20.80 23.08
N GLN A 252 52.92 -20.67 24.26
CA GLN A 252 52.35 -20.77 25.60
C GLN A 252 51.44 -19.58 26.04
N SER A 253 50.67 -18.95 25.17
CA SER A 253 49.87 -17.76 25.54
C SER A 253 48.38 -18.01 25.78
N ILE A 254 47.83 -19.19 25.47
CA ILE A 254 46.37 -19.44 25.55
C ILE A 254 45.93 -20.16 26.84
N GLN A 255 46.84 -20.77 27.61
CA GLN A 255 46.49 -21.47 28.86
C GLN A 255 46.43 -20.58 30.13
N ARG A 256 46.76 -19.29 30.05
CA ARG A 256 46.67 -18.36 31.20
C ARG A 256 45.29 -17.68 31.35
N TRP A 257 44.48 -17.63 30.29
CA TRP A 257 43.16 -17.00 30.32
C TRP A 257 42.05 -17.93 30.86
N GLN A 258 42.12 -19.23 30.56
CA GLN A 258 41.09 -20.20 30.97
C GLN A 258 41.10 -20.56 32.47
N ARG A 259 42.15 -20.21 33.23
CA ARG A 259 42.19 -20.40 34.70
C ARG A 259 41.70 -19.19 35.50
N ARG A 260 41.52 -18.02 34.87
CA ARG A 260 41.10 -16.77 35.53
C ARG A 260 39.57 -16.59 35.55
N TRP A 261 38.85 -17.28 34.66
CA TRP A 261 37.39 -17.23 34.56
C TRP A 261 36.63 -18.11 35.57
N LYS A 262 37.29 -19.02 36.28
CA LYS A 262 36.68 -19.83 37.35
C LYS A 262 36.62 -19.14 38.73
N ARG A 263 36.92 -17.84 38.83
CA ARG A 263 36.89 -17.07 40.10
C ARG A 263 35.91 -15.90 40.16
N ILE A 264 35.15 -15.61 39.09
CA ILE A 264 34.12 -14.55 39.08
C ILE A 264 32.72 -15.19 39.24
N ARG A 265 32.54 -15.91 40.35
CA ARG A 265 31.23 -16.45 40.77
C ARG A 265 31.02 -16.14 42.26
N ARG A 266 31.25 -14.88 42.64
CA ARG A 266 31.17 -14.47 44.06
C ARG A 266 30.79 -13.01 44.36
N TYR A 267 30.24 -12.24 43.42
CA TYR A 267 29.79 -10.86 43.71
C TYR A 267 28.41 -10.56 43.11
N PRO A 268 27.30 -10.72 43.87
CA PRO A 268 25.95 -10.40 43.40
C PRO A 268 25.67 -8.89 43.27
N LEU A 269 26.56 -8.01 43.73
CA LEU A 269 26.38 -6.55 43.65
C LEU A 269 26.70 -5.94 42.26
N ALA A 270 27.49 -6.62 41.42
CA ALA A 270 27.84 -6.10 40.10
C ALA A 270 26.66 -6.19 39.09
N TYR A 271 25.69 -7.05 39.36
CA TYR A 271 24.50 -7.22 38.51
C TYR A 271 23.52 -6.05 38.64
N VAL A 272 23.45 -5.41 39.83
CA VAL A 272 22.55 -4.28 40.09
C VAL A 272 23.05 -2.98 39.44
N LEU A 273 24.37 -2.81 39.34
CA LEU A 273 24.96 -1.65 38.65
C LEU A 273 24.94 -1.81 37.12
N LEU A 274 25.09 -3.03 36.59
CA LEU A 274 24.91 -3.28 35.16
C LEU A 274 23.42 -3.22 34.74
N SER A 275 22.48 -3.67 35.56
CA SER A 275 21.05 -3.58 35.24
C SER A 275 20.56 -2.13 35.24
N GLY A 276 21.09 -1.27 36.12
CA GLY A 276 20.79 0.16 36.11
C GLY A 276 21.29 0.86 34.83
N MET A 277 22.46 0.46 34.32
CA MET A 277 23.04 1.03 33.10
C MET A 277 22.33 0.55 31.83
N VAL A 278 21.86 -0.71 31.81
CA VAL A 278 21.05 -1.25 30.69
C VAL A 278 19.65 -0.65 30.68
N ILE A 279 19.04 -0.38 31.83
CA ILE A 279 17.75 0.34 31.90
C ILE A 279 17.91 1.80 31.48
N ALA A 280 18.99 2.48 31.89
CA ALA A 280 19.27 3.85 31.43
C ALA A 280 19.56 3.92 29.93
N VAL A 281 20.29 2.93 29.37
CA VAL A 281 20.54 2.83 27.92
C VAL A 281 19.28 2.41 27.17
N MET A 282 18.38 1.60 27.74
CA MET A 282 17.07 1.32 27.14
C MET A 282 16.10 2.50 27.23
N ILE A 283 16.14 3.32 28.29
CA ILE A 283 15.36 4.57 28.37
C ILE A 283 15.89 5.61 27.38
N VAL A 284 17.20 5.63 27.12
CA VAL A 284 17.82 6.47 26.08
C VAL A 284 17.63 5.90 24.67
N ALA A 285 17.53 4.57 24.50
CA ALA A 285 17.27 3.92 23.22
C ALA A 285 15.76 3.84 22.86
N MET A 286 14.87 3.94 23.85
CA MET A 286 13.41 4.12 23.66
C MET A 286 13.00 5.59 23.55
N GLY A 287 13.96 6.50 23.39
CA GLY A 287 13.69 7.93 23.32
C GLY A 287 14.69 8.69 22.47
N THR A 288 14.63 8.50 21.15
CA THR A 288 14.58 9.62 20.18
C THR A 288 14.01 9.12 18.86
N MET A 289 12.69 8.90 18.79
CA MET A 289 12.01 9.53 17.65
C MET A 289 12.34 11.02 17.81
N THR A 290 12.84 11.69 16.79
CA THR A 290 12.90 13.15 16.83
C THR A 290 11.52 13.61 17.29
N PRO A 291 11.39 14.31 18.44
CA PRO A 291 10.08 14.82 18.84
C PRO A 291 9.58 15.59 17.62
N PRO A 292 8.30 15.42 17.24
CA PRO A 292 7.77 16.16 16.11
C PRO A 292 8.06 17.65 16.36
N GLN A 293 8.21 18.48 15.33
CA GLN A 293 8.54 19.90 15.48
C GLN A 293 7.39 20.71 16.14
N LEU A 294 6.94 20.27 17.30
CA LEU A 294 5.84 20.77 18.13
C LEU A 294 6.36 21.72 19.20
N SER A 295 7.69 21.78 19.43
CA SER A 295 8.30 22.63 20.46
C SER A 295 8.00 24.12 20.30
N ASN A 296 7.58 24.53 19.09
CA ASN A 296 7.23 25.92 18.76
C ASN A 296 5.71 26.12 18.58
N ILE A 297 4.89 25.11 18.87
CA ILE A 297 3.43 25.21 18.81
C ILE A 297 2.89 25.43 20.21
N ASP A 298 2.16 26.51 20.39
CA ASP A 298 1.51 26.84 21.65
C ASP A 298 0.16 26.12 21.73
N PHE A 299 0.07 25.10 22.59
CA PHE A 299 -1.12 24.27 22.76
C PHE A 299 -2.03 24.78 23.88
N PRO A 300 -3.36 24.75 23.70
CA PRO A 300 -4.28 24.99 24.80
C PRO A 300 -4.42 23.72 25.66
N SER A 301 -4.98 23.87 26.87
CA SER A 301 -5.21 22.75 27.78
C SER A 301 -6.70 22.50 27.96
N GLY A 302 -7.16 21.29 27.64
CA GLY A 302 -8.54 20.85 27.78
C GLY A 302 -9.05 20.08 26.57
N THR A 303 -10.35 19.81 26.58
CA THR A 303 -11.05 19.16 25.48
C THR A 303 -11.69 20.22 24.59
N PHE A 304 -11.36 20.21 23.30
CA PHE A 304 -11.85 21.17 22.33
C PHE A 304 -12.64 20.46 21.25
N LYS A 305 -13.96 20.66 21.26
CA LYS A 305 -14.84 20.08 20.27
C LYS A 305 -14.68 20.79 18.93
N TYR A 306 -14.67 20.03 17.84
CA TYR A 306 -14.64 20.57 16.49
C TYR A 306 -15.56 19.76 15.58
N THR A 307 -15.90 20.28 14.41
CA THR A 307 -16.74 19.58 13.43
C THR A 307 -16.18 19.77 12.02
N GLY A 308 -16.74 19.14 11.00
CA GLY A 308 -16.16 19.25 9.66
C GLY A 308 -16.88 18.53 8.54
N THR A 309 -16.13 18.26 7.48
CA THR A 309 -16.62 17.63 6.25
C THR A 309 -16.86 16.14 6.43
N SER A 310 -17.70 15.56 5.56
CA SER A 310 -17.95 14.11 5.53
C SER A 310 -16.68 13.31 5.23
N THR A 311 -15.77 13.87 4.45
CA THR A 311 -14.45 13.29 4.15
C THR A 311 -13.61 13.19 5.41
N TRP A 312 -13.48 14.31 6.12
CA TRP A 312 -12.72 14.36 7.35
C TRP A 312 -13.30 13.42 8.41
N SER A 313 -14.63 13.37 8.54
CA SER A 313 -15.30 12.46 9.48
C SER A 313 -15.07 10.99 9.13
N SER A 314 -15.06 10.64 7.85
CA SER A 314 -14.95 9.24 7.38
C SER A 314 -13.51 8.70 7.43
N LEU A 315 -12.51 9.59 7.55
CA LEU A 315 -11.10 9.23 7.73
C LEU A 315 -10.69 9.15 9.21
N ARG A 316 -11.65 9.18 10.12
CA ARG A 316 -11.44 8.92 11.55
C ARG A 316 -11.57 7.42 11.81
N CYS A 317 -10.64 6.88 12.58
CA CYS A 317 -10.72 5.49 13.03
C CYS A 317 -11.29 5.48 14.45
N GLU A 318 -12.61 5.26 14.58
CA GLU A 318 -13.25 5.13 15.89
C GLU A 318 -12.61 3.96 16.66
N GLY A 319 -12.08 4.25 17.86
CA GLY A 319 -11.60 3.25 18.81
C GLY A 319 -10.40 2.38 18.37
N SER A 320 -9.69 2.73 17.30
CA SER A 320 -8.67 1.87 16.68
C SER A 320 -7.28 2.51 16.53
N GLY A 321 -7.04 3.67 17.11
CA GLY A 321 -5.68 4.12 17.45
C GLY A 321 -4.81 4.68 16.33
N VAL A 322 -5.22 4.71 15.06
CA VAL A 322 -4.57 5.57 14.04
C VAL A 322 -5.57 6.09 13.00
N GLY A 323 -5.70 7.41 12.82
CA GLY A 323 -6.72 8.17 12.07
C GLY A 323 -6.34 9.66 12.07
N ILE A 324 -7.07 10.58 11.43
CA ILE A 324 -6.54 11.98 11.32
C ILE A 324 -6.28 12.66 12.67
N ASP A 325 -7.01 12.22 13.70
CA ASP A 325 -6.85 12.68 15.08
C ASP A 325 -5.68 12.04 15.83
N THR A 326 -5.02 11.01 15.29
CA THR A 326 -4.01 10.25 16.06
C THR A 326 -2.65 10.90 16.11
N GLN A 327 -2.40 11.88 15.22
CA GLN A 327 -1.32 12.84 15.43
C GLN A 327 -1.48 13.60 16.76
N PHE A 328 -2.71 13.70 17.27
CA PHE A 328 -3.06 14.36 18.52
C PHE A 328 -3.18 13.40 19.70
N ASP A 329 -3.27 12.09 19.49
CA ASP A 329 -3.24 11.09 20.57
C ASP A 329 -1.91 11.13 21.33
N PHE A 330 -0.79 11.32 20.62
CA PHE A 330 0.53 11.55 21.22
C PHE A 330 0.63 12.92 21.94
N LEU A 331 -0.21 13.89 21.57
CA LEU A 331 -0.29 15.20 22.22
C LEU A 331 -1.26 15.21 23.41
N ALA A 332 -2.12 14.20 23.55
CA ALA A 332 -3.03 14.08 24.68
C ALA A 332 -2.27 13.96 26.03
N THR A 333 -1.02 13.49 26.01
CA THR A 333 -0.13 13.50 27.18
C THR A 333 0.28 14.92 27.62
N ASN A 334 0.08 15.94 26.76
CA ASN A 334 0.33 17.36 27.02
C ASN A 334 -0.96 18.19 27.20
N SER A 335 -2.10 17.55 27.54
CA SER A 335 -3.38 18.20 27.90
C SER A 335 -4.20 18.84 26.78
N PHE A 336 -3.79 18.77 25.50
CA PHE A 336 -4.64 19.18 24.37
C PHE A 336 -5.41 17.99 23.80
N ASN A 337 -6.75 18.04 23.82
CA ASN A 337 -7.61 16.96 23.34
C ASN A 337 -8.69 17.46 22.34
N PRO A 338 -8.39 17.53 21.03
CA PRO A 338 -9.39 17.84 20.03
C PRO A 338 -10.38 16.68 19.85
N THR A 339 -11.69 16.95 19.86
CA THR A 339 -12.74 15.93 19.73
C THR A 339 -13.70 16.29 18.61
N PHE A 340 -13.71 15.50 17.53
CA PHE A 340 -14.70 15.68 16.47
C PHE A 340 -16.10 15.40 17.01
N THR A 341 -17.05 16.26 16.66
CA THR A 341 -18.44 16.26 17.12
C THR A 341 -19.37 16.25 15.90
N LEU A 342 -20.27 15.27 15.84
CA LEU A 342 -21.30 15.20 14.82
C LEU A 342 -22.45 16.16 15.16
N PRO A 343 -23.20 16.68 14.16
CA PRO A 343 -24.40 17.49 14.45
C PRO A 343 -25.42 16.77 15.35
N SER A 344 -25.54 15.45 15.23
CA SER A 344 -26.38 14.62 16.12
C SER A 344 -25.97 14.70 17.58
N ASP A 345 -24.67 14.83 17.88
CA ASP A 345 -24.14 14.92 19.25
C ASP A 345 -24.48 16.27 19.90
N LEU A 346 -24.90 17.25 19.10
CA LEU A 346 -25.41 18.56 19.53
C LEU A 346 -26.95 18.61 19.57
N ASN A 347 -27.63 17.47 19.44
CA ASN A 347 -29.09 17.36 19.32
C ASN A 347 -29.65 18.10 18.09
N LEU A 348 -28.87 18.22 17.02
CA LEU A 348 -29.30 18.83 15.76
C LEU A 348 -29.66 17.74 14.76
N GLU A 349 -30.71 16.98 15.09
CA GLU A 349 -31.22 15.91 14.22
C GLU A 349 -31.55 16.45 12.81
N GLY A 350 -31.18 15.68 11.79
CA GLY A 350 -31.40 16.04 10.39
C GLY A 350 -30.36 16.98 9.78
N LYS A 351 -29.43 17.57 10.58
CA LYS A 351 -28.30 18.30 10.03
C LYS A 351 -27.23 17.35 9.49
N ARG A 352 -26.73 17.63 8.29
CA ARG A 352 -25.74 16.82 7.56
C ARG A 352 -24.31 17.19 7.96
N VAL A 353 -23.40 16.23 7.83
CA VAL A 353 -21.95 16.45 8.01
C VAL A 353 -21.37 16.97 6.69
N ASN A 354 -21.10 18.27 6.59
CA ASN A 354 -20.48 18.91 5.42
C ASN A 354 -19.85 20.27 5.80
N SER A 355 -19.08 20.86 4.88
CA SER A 355 -18.41 22.15 5.07
C SER A 355 -19.37 23.29 5.45
N LEU A 356 -20.52 23.41 4.78
CA LEU A 356 -21.47 24.50 5.05
C LEU A 356 -22.06 24.41 6.45
N THR A 357 -22.47 23.21 6.87
CA THR A 357 -22.96 22.97 8.23
C THR A 357 -21.85 23.18 9.26
N ALA A 358 -20.62 22.75 8.97
CA ALA A 358 -19.49 22.96 9.88
C ALA A 358 -19.23 24.45 10.15
N ILE A 359 -19.24 25.30 9.11
CA ILE A 359 -19.10 26.75 9.25
C ILE A 359 -20.30 27.37 9.96
N GLU A 360 -21.52 26.94 9.65
CA GLU A 360 -22.73 27.39 10.32
C GLU A 360 -22.66 27.10 11.83
N LEU A 361 -22.22 25.90 12.22
CA LEU A 361 -22.07 25.50 13.61
C LEU A 361 -20.95 26.28 14.32
N LEU A 362 -19.83 26.55 13.64
CA LEU A 362 -18.74 27.36 14.20
C LEU A 362 -19.22 28.78 14.58
N VAL A 363 -20.13 29.36 13.80
CA VAL A 363 -20.72 30.69 14.05
C VAL A 363 -21.86 30.61 15.08
N SER A 364 -22.75 29.63 14.97
CA SER A 364 -23.97 29.55 15.78
C SER A 364 -23.76 28.96 17.19
N HIS A 365 -22.88 27.97 17.32
CA HIS A 365 -22.59 27.23 18.55
C HIS A 365 -21.19 27.60 19.08
N GLU A 366 -20.98 28.90 19.26
CA GLU A 366 -19.67 29.50 19.50
C GLU A 366 -18.91 28.88 20.69
N LYS A 367 -19.63 28.54 21.76
CA LYS A 367 -19.06 27.95 22.98
C LYS A 367 -18.87 26.44 22.89
N ASP A 368 -19.58 25.76 21.99
CA ASP A 368 -19.53 24.30 21.88
C ASP A 368 -18.54 23.83 20.83
N ILE A 369 -18.19 24.69 19.85
CA ILE A 369 -17.32 24.33 18.73
C ILE A 369 -16.13 25.30 18.69
N ALA A 370 -14.92 24.80 18.90
CA ALA A 370 -13.69 25.58 18.91
C ALA A 370 -13.27 26.01 17.50
N PHE A 371 -13.26 25.07 16.56
CA PHE A 371 -12.89 25.28 15.17
C PHE A 371 -13.68 24.31 14.25
N ALA A 372 -13.57 24.51 12.93
CA ALA A 372 -14.20 23.65 11.94
C ALA A 372 -13.21 23.22 10.86
N VAL A 373 -13.47 22.08 10.21
CA VAL A 373 -12.75 21.65 9.01
C VAL A 373 -13.63 21.85 7.79
N SER A 374 -13.10 22.50 6.76
CA SER A 374 -13.82 22.79 5.51
C SER A 374 -13.00 22.38 4.30
N SER A 375 -13.66 21.75 3.32
CA SER A 375 -13.14 21.55 1.95
C SER A 375 -13.69 22.59 0.96
N LEU A 376 -14.52 23.52 1.45
CA LEU A 376 -15.04 24.65 0.69
C LEU A 376 -14.28 25.92 1.13
N PRO A 377 -13.74 26.73 0.19
CA PRO A 377 -13.07 27.97 0.55
C PRO A 377 -13.96 28.85 1.43
N LEU A 378 -13.37 29.46 2.47
CA LEU A 378 -14.15 30.22 3.46
C LEU A 378 -14.97 31.36 2.84
N ALA A 379 -14.43 31.99 1.80
CA ALA A 379 -15.09 33.06 1.05
C ALA A 379 -16.39 32.60 0.36
N GLU A 380 -16.45 31.34 -0.07
CA GLU A 380 -17.61 30.73 -0.71
C GLU A 380 -18.59 30.16 0.34
N ALA A 381 -18.07 29.67 1.47
CA ALA A 381 -18.88 29.05 2.50
C ALA A 381 -19.78 30.05 3.25
N LEU A 382 -19.23 31.22 3.63
CA LEU A 382 -19.89 32.23 4.46
C LEU A 382 -20.90 33.09 3.70
N THR A 383 -22.14 33.13 4.19
CA THR A 383 -23.11 34.16 3.75
C THR A 383 -22.80 35.52 4.38
N ASP A 384 -23.30 36.60 3.78
CA ASP A 384 -23.12 37.94 4.35
C ASP A 384 -23.80 38.08 5.72
N GLU A 385 -24.97 37.45 5.90
CA GLU A 385 -25.62 37.35 7.21
C GLU A 385 -24.74 36.66 8.26
N GLN A 386 -24.07 35.55 7.90
CA GLN A 386 -23.15 34.86 8.81
C GLN A 386 -21.93 35.71 9.14
N LYS A 387 -21.40 36.48 8.17
CA LYS A 387 -20.29 37.42 8.40
C LYS A 387 -20.70 38.54 9.36
N GLU A 388 -21.90 39.10 9.18
CA GLU A 388 -22.44 40.12 10.07
C GLU A 388 -22.72 39.59 11.48
N ASN A 389 -23.29 38.38 11.58
CA ASN A 389 -23.52 37.71 12.86
C ASN A 389 -22.21 37.45 13.61
N ALA A 390 -21.18 36.91 12.93
CA ALA A 390 -19.85 36.73 13.52
C ALA A 390 -19.26 38.05 14.01
N ARG A 391 -19.33 39.11 13.20
CA ARG A 391 -18.86 40.45 13.59
C ARG A 391 -19.62 41.02 14.78
N GLY A 392 -20.94 40.82 14.83
CA GLY A 392 -21.80 41.20 15.95
C GLY A 392 -21.46 40.47 17.25
N LYS A 393 -20.91 39.25 17.14
CA LYS A 393 -20.37 38.45 18.26
C LYS A 393 -18.91 38.77 18.60
N GLY A 394 -18.26 39.69 17.88
CA GLY A 394 -16.90 40.14 18.17
C GLY A 394 -15.78 39.26 17.61
N PHE A 395 -16.04 38.48 16.55
CA PHE A 395 -15.00 37.72 15.86
C PHE A 395 -15.17 37.71 14.34
N ILE A 396 -14.09 37.41 13.63
CA ILE A 396 -14.11 37.01 12.22
C ILE A 396 -13.68 35.56 12.10
N LEU A 397 -13.94 34.92 10.96
CA LEU A 397 -13.39 33.61 10.65
C LEU A 397 -12.12 33.75 9.81
N GLU A 398 -11.11 32.95 10.14
CA GLU A 398 -9.86 32.83 9.40
C GLU A 398 -9.67 31.39 8.92
N GLU A 399 -9.08 31.24 7.74
CA GLU A 399 -8.84 29.95 7.11
C GLU A 399 -7.35 29.58 7.16
N TYR A 400 -7.06 28.36 7.61
CA TYR A 400 -5.71 27.80 7.67
C TYR A 400 -5.66 26.53 6.80
N PRO A 401 -5.25 26.64 5.52
CA PRO A 401 -5.09 25.50 4.63
C PRO A 401 -4.13 24.48 5.22
N VAL A 402 -4.46 23.18 5.18
CA VAL A 402 -3.60 22.10 5.71
C VAL A 402 -3.29 21.01 4.68
N ALA A 403 -4.11 20.84 3.65
CA ALA A 403 -3.92 19.86 2.59
C ALA A 403 -4.67 20.25 1.32
N GLN A 404 -4.31 19.63 0.19
CA GLN A 404 -5.13 19.59 -1.01
C GLN A 404 -5.83 18.22 -1.12
N ASP A 405 -7.11 18.25 -1.46
CA ASP A 405 -7.89 17.07 -1.80
C ASP A 405 -7.91 16.86 -3.31
N VAL A 406 -8.13 15.62 -3.73
CA VAL A 406 -8.19 15.24 -5.14
C VAL A 406 -9.53 14.59 -5.39
N THR A 407 -10.32 15.18 -6.29
CA THR A 407 -11.60 14.63 -6.71
C THR A 407 -11.36 13.40 -7.61
N ALA A 408 -11.65 12.22 -7.07
CA ALA A 408 -11.64 10.98 -7.82
C ALA A 408 -13.05 10.63 -8.31
N ILE A 409 -13.10 9.84 -9.38
CA ILE A 409 -14.34 9.36 -9.97
C ILE A 409 -14.46 7.86 -9.68
N ALA A 410 -15.59 7.45 -9.10
CA ALA A 410 -15.94 6.08 -8.82
C ALA A 410 -17.04 5.61 -9.77
N VAL A 411 -16.93 4.36 -10.24
CA VAL A 411 -17.92 3.70 -11.08
C VAL A 411 -18.26 2.31 -10.56
N HIS A 412 -19.37 1.76 -11.06
CA HIS A 412 -19.83 0.42 -10.72
C HIS A 412 -18.74 -0.64 -11.01
N PRO A 413 -18.47 -1.58 -10.09
CA PRO A 413 -17.34 -2.53 -10.13
C PRO A 413 -17.36 -3.50 -11.30
N ASP A 414 -18.46 -3.63 -12.03
CA ASP A 414 -18.56 -4.51 -13.22
C ASP A 414 -18.24 -3.83 -14.56
N LEU A 415 -18.16 -2.49 -14.63
CA LEU A 415 -17.85 -1.76 -15.87
C LEU A 415 -16.45 -2.10 -16.44
N ASP A 416 -16.30 -2.89 -17.49
CA ASP A 416 -14.96 -3.36 -17.91
C ASP A 416 -14.03 -2.23 -18.42
N LEU A 417 -13.21 -1.69 -17.51
CA LEU A 417 -12.27 -0.61 -17.78
C LEU A 417 -11.13 -1.03 -18.72
N ARG A 418 -10.88 -2.33 -18.91
CA ARG A 418 -9.88 -2.79 -19.89
C ARG A 418 -10.36 -2.54 -21.32
N MET A 419 -11.66 -2.61 -21.55
CA MET A 419 -12.28 -2.31 -22.84
C MET A 419 -12.61 -0.81 -22.97
N PHE A 420 -13.08 -0.19 -21.89
CA PHE A 420 -13.49 1.21 -21.89
C PHE A 420 -12.31 2.19 -21.92
N GLY A 421 -11.20 1.88 -21.22
CA GLY A 421 -9.99 2.69 -21.18
C GLY A 421 -10.03 3.88 -20.22
N GLY A 422 -11.14 4.62 -20.13
CA GLY A 422 -11.32 5.73 -19.20
C GLY A 422 -12.08 6.92 -19.79
N LEU A 423 -12.23 7.99 -19.00
CA LEU A 423 -12.86 9.25 -19.41
C LEU A 423 -11.83 10.36 -19.54
N ASN A 424 -12.22 11.48 -20.16
CA ASN A 424 -11.50 12.76 -20.04
C ASN A 424 -12.39 13.83 -19.37
N LEU A 425 -11.81 15.00 -19.07
CA LEU A 425 -12.55 16.11 -18.44
C LEU A 425 -13.78 16.59 -19.24
N ALA A 426 -13.72 16.56 -20.58
CA ALA A 426 -14.85 16.94 -21.41
C ALA A 426 -15.98 15.90 -21.36
N ASP A 427 -15.64 14.62 -21.20
CA ASP A 427 -16.62 13.56 -20.99
C ASP A 427 -17.32 13.74 -19.64
N LEU A 428 -16.57 13.99 -18.57
CA LEU A 428 -17.13 14.30 -17.25
C LEU A 428 -18.06 15.51 -17.31
N ARG A 429 -17.64 16.59 -17.98
CA ARG A 429 -18.48 17.76 -18.20
C ARG A 429 -19.78 17.38 -18.89
N LYS A 430 -19.70 16.63 -20.00
CA LYS A 430 -20.88 16.18 -20.74
C LYS A 430 -21.81 15.30 -19.90
N ILE A 431 -21.27 14.40 -19.09
CA ILE A 431 -22.06 13.51 -18.20
C ILE A 431 -22.82 14.34 -17.17
N TYR A 432 -22.14 15.26 -16.49
CA TYR A 432 -22.70 15.99 -15.36
C TYR A 432 -23.51 17.24 -15.73
N THR A 433 -23.47 17.70 -16.98
CA THR A 433 -24.30 18.83 -17.46
C THR A 433 -25.43 18.43 -18.40
N SER A 434 -25.62 17.13 -18.69
CA SER A 434 -26.64 16.69 -19.65
C SER A 434 -28.05 16.63 -19.06
N ASP A 435 -29.01 17.12 -19.83
CA ASP A 435 -30.45 16.86 -19.63
C ASP A 435 -30.95 15.61 -20.36
N LYS A 436 -30.06 14.91 -21.06
CA LYS A 436 -30.38 13.68 -21.79
C LYS A 436 -29.66 12.50 -21.17
N GLN A 437 -30.35 11.37 -21.08
CA GLN A 437 -29.73 10.13 -20.65
C GLN A 437 -28.63 9.73 -21.65
N LEU A 438 -27.41 9.58 -21.14
CA LEU A 438 -26.25 9.12 -21.88
C LEU A 438 -25.98 7.66 -21.53
N ASN A 439 -25.25 6.95 -22.40
CA ASN A 439 -24.85 5.56 -22.20
C ASN A 439 -23.34 5.44 -22.29
N TRP A 440 -22.75 4.42 -21.65
CA TRP A 440 -21.29 4.21 -21.71
C TRP A 440 -20.77 4.07 -23.16
N GLN A 441 -21.56 3.49 -24.07
CA GLN A 441 -21.22 3.39 -25.50
C GLN A 441 -21.07 4.75 -26.22
N ASP A 442 -21.61 5.83 -25.66
CA ASP A 442 -21.53 7.19 -26.26
C ASP A 442 -20.14 7.82 -26.07
N PHE A 443 -19.25 7.16 -25.32
CA PHE A 443 -17.90 7.59 -24.98
C PHE A 443 -16.86 6.60 -25.54
N ARG A 444 -15.57 6.97 -25.50
CA ARG A 444 -14.50 6.15 -26.10
C ARG A 444 -14.52 4.72 -25.51
N GLY A 445 -14.44 3.71 -26.38
CA GLY A 445 -14.54 2.29 -26.00
C GLY A 445 -15.87 1.65 -26.40
N SER A 446 -16.26 1.74 -27.68
CA SER A 446 -17.56 1.33 -28.27
C SER A 446 -17.92 -0.16 -28.17
N GLN A 447 -17.23 -0.93 -27.33
CA GLN A 447 -17.46 -2.36 -27.08
C GLN A 447 -18.01 -2.64 -25.68
N VAL A 448 -18.31 -1.58 -24.91
CA VAL A 448 -19.02 -1.70 -23.63
C VAL A 448 -20.52 -1.81 -23.90
N GLU A 449 -21.21 -2.60 -23.08
CA GLU A 449 -22.68 -2.76 -23.15
C GLU A 449 -23.40 -1.40 -23.09
N ASN A 450 -24.55 -1.32 -23.77
CA ASN A 450 -25.40 -0.13 -23.81
C ASN A 450 -26.13 0.07 -22.46
N ILE A 451 -25.37 0.46 -21.45
CA ILE A 451 -25.85 0.73 -20.10
C ILE A 451 -25.94 2.24 -19.92
N ALA A 452 -27.11 2.70 -19.48
CA ALA A 452 -27.37 4.10 -19.19
C ALA A 452 -26.55 4.59 -18.00
N ILE A 453 -25.89 5.74 -18.16
CA ILE A 453 -25.10 6.38 -17.10
C ILE A 453 -26.05 7.08 -16.14
N ILE A 454 -25.82 6.87 -14.84
CA ILE A 454 -26.55 7.53 -13.76
C ILE A 454 -25.54 8.29 -12.89
N PRO A 455 -25.37 9.60 -13.10
CA PRO A 455 -24.44 10.42 -12.33
C PRO A 455 -25.02 10.77 -10.97
N PHE A 456 -24.23 10.51 -9.93
CA PHE A 456 -24.52 10.88 -8.55
C PHE A 456 -23.61 12.03 -8.08
N ILE A 457 -24.13 12.89 -7.22
CA ILE A 457 -23.40 13.99 -6.58
C ILE A 457 -23.76 14.11 -5.09
N ASN A 458 -22.86 14.65 -4.26
CA ASN A 458 -23.23 14.98 -2.88
C ASN A 458 -24.28 16.10 -2.90
N LYS A 459 -25.39 15.90 -2.20
CA LYS A 459 -26.47 16.89 -2.13
C LYS A 459 -26.01 18.23 -1.57
N ALA A 460 -25.04 18.25 -0.66
CA ALA A 460 -24.47 19.49 -0.16
C ALA A 460 -23.74 20.29 -1.25
N GLU A 461 -23.11 19.61 -2.22
CA GLU A 461 -22.45 20.27 -3.36
C GLU A 461 -23.47 20.78 -4.37
N GLU A 462 -24.53 20.02 -4.64
CA GLU A 462 -25.65 20.45 -5.47
C GLU A 462 -26.36 21.68 -4.88
N GLU A 463 -26.69 21.65 -3.57
CA GLU A 463 -27.33 22.76 -2.86
C GLU A 463 -26.44 24.01 -2.85
N ALA A 464 -25.12 23.84 -2.67
CA ALA A 464 -24.17 24.95 -2.75
C ALA A 464 -24.10 25.55 -4.16
N ALA A 465 -24.00 24.69 -5.18
CA ALA A 465 -23.99 25.09 -6.59
C ALA A 465 -25.25 25.90 -6.95
N ASN A 466 -26.42 25.47 -6.48
CA ASN A 466 -27.70 26.17 -6.69
C ASN A 466 -27.76 27.53 -5.98
N GLN A 467 -26.95 27.75 -4.94
CA GLN A 467 -26.80 29.04 -4.25
C GLN A 467 -25.72 29.92 -4.90
N GLY A 468 -25.15 29.51 -6.04
CA GLY A 468 -24.04 30.21 -6.70
C GLY A 468 -22.69 30.01 -6.04
N LYS A 469 -22.58 29.08 -5.08
CA LYS A 469 -21.33 28.69 -4.42
C LYS A 469 -20.73 27.51 -5.17
N ALA A 470 -19.71 27.74 -5.98
CA ALA A 470 -19.15 26.68 -6.82
C ALA A 470 -18.04 25.91 -6.07
N TYR A 471 -18.30 24.63 -5.77
CA TYR A 471 -17.26 23.67 -5.42
C TYR A 471 -16.28 23.49 -6.60
N ALA A 472 -15.08 22.99 -6.32
CA ALA A 472 -14.01 22.88 -7.30
C ALA A 472 -14.45 22.13 -8.57
N PHE A 473 -15.16 21.01 -8.44
CA PHE A 473 -15.62 20.24 -9.59
C PHE A 473 -16.50 21.06 -10.54
N GLN A 474 -17.51 21.78 -10.01
CA GLN A 474 -18.36 22.63 -10.84
C GLN A 474 -17.56 23.77 -11.49
N LYS A 475 -16.68 24.42 -10.71
CA LYS A 475 -15.92 25.57 -11.17
C LYS A 475 -14.91 25.22 -12.27
N TYR A 476 -14.13 24.18 -12.06
CA TYR A 476 -12.98 23.85 -12.91
C TYR A 476 -13.37 22.82 -13.98
N VAL A 477 -14.02 21.71 -13.62
CA VAL A 477 -14.39 20.65 -14.58
C VAL A 477 -15.62 21.05 -15.40
N LEU A 478 -16.68 21.52 -14.75
CA LEU A 478 -17.92 21.94 -15.43
C LEU A 478 -17.85 23.37 -15.99
N GLN A 479 -16.78 24.11 -15.71
CA GLN A 479 -16.58 25.49 -16.16
C GLN A 479 -17.73 26.43 -15.72
N GLY A 480 -18.25 26.20 -14.51
CA GLY A 480 -19.34 26.96 -13.92
C GLY A 480 -20.74 26.60 -14.44
N GLN A 481 -20.87 25.60 -15.32
CA GLN A 481 -22.18 25.14 -15.77
C GLN A 481 -22.97 24.49 -14.62
N PRO A 482 -24.31 24.62 -14.59
CA PRO A 482 -25.15 23.91 -13.64
C PRO A 482 -25.11 22.40 -13.91
N PHE A 483 -25.43 21.62 -12.89
CA PHE A 483 -25.67 20.19 -13.07
C PHE A 483 -26.90 19.97 -13.96
N GLY A 484 -26.83 18.98 -14.84
CA GLY A 484 -27.95 18.60 -15.70
C GLY A 484 -29.06 17.88 -14.93
N SER A 485 -30.27 17.87 -15.49
CA SER A 485 -31.44 17.22 -14.87
C SER A 485 -31.33 15.70 -14.69
N THR A 486 -30.30 15.07 -15.26
CA THR A 486 -30.02 13.64 -15.09
C THR A 486 -29.20 13.30 -13.84
N VAL A 487 -28.57 14.31 -13.21
CA VAL A 487 -27.76 14.13 -12.00
C VAL A 487 -28.66 13.91 -10.79
N GLN A 488 -28.34 12.90 -10.00
CA GLN A 488 -29.06 12.56 -8.77
C GLN A 488 -28.21 12.88 -7.54
N SER A 489 -28.81 13.52 -6.53
CA SER A 489 -28.09 13.79 -5.29
C SER A 489 -28.20 12.68 -4.25
N VAL A 490 -27.12 12.49 -3.50
CA VAL A 490 -27.02 11.58 -2.35
C VAL A 490 -26.63 12.36 -1.10
N ASP A 491 -27.12 11.94 0.06
CA ASP A 491 -26.95 12.70 1.30
C ASP A 491 -25.49 12.73 1.84
N ASN A 492 -24.69 11.72 1.51
CA ASN A 492 -23.29 11.62 1.94
C ASN A 492 -22.51 10.63 1.04
N SER A 493 -21.18 10.59 1.22
CA SER A 493 -20.26 9.76 0.43
C SER A 493 -20.48 8.26 0.59
N GLU A 494 -20.96 7.81 1.76
CA GLU A 494 -21.25 6.39 2.01
C GLU A 494 -22.47 5.93 1.20
N LEU A 495 -23.52 6.75 1.17
CA LEU A 495 -24.68 6.50 0.31
C LEU A 495 -24.32 6.62 -1.17
N GLY A 496 -23.41 7.54 -1.54
CA GLY A 496 -22.87 7.63 -2.90
C GLY A 496 -22.18 6.34 -3.34
N ARG A 497 -21.29 5.80 -2.50
CA ARG A 497 -20.65 4.49 -2.72
C ARG A 497 -21.68 3.38 -2.88
N GLN A 498 -22.66 3.31 -1.97
CA GLN A 498 -23.73 2.32 -2.03
C GLN A 498 -24.52 2.41 -3.34
N LYS A 499 -24.97 3.62 -3.72
CA LYS A 499 -25.74 3.85 -4.95
C LYS A 499 -24.97 3.44 -6.19
N VAL A 500 -23.67 3.75 -6.27
CA VAL A 500 -22.83 3.29 -7.38
C VAL A 500 -22.70 1.78 -7.40
N SER A 501 -22.58 1.12 -6.24
CA SER A 501 -22.47 -0.36 -6.17
C SER A 501 -23.77 -1.08 -6.57
N GLU A 502 -24.93 -0.45 -6.37
CA GLU A 502 -26.25 -1.01 -6.70
C GLU A 502 -26.71 -0.70 -8.13
N THR A 503 -26.01 0.22 -8.81
CA THR A 503 -26.43 0.76 -10.10
C THR A 503 -25.38 0.46 -11.16
N PRO A 504 -25.60 -0.48 -12.10
CA PRO A 504 -24.61 -0.86 -13.12
C PRO A 504 -24.03 0.31 -13.93
N GLY A 505 -24.83 1.36 -14.15
CA GLY A 505 -24.43 2.59 -14.83
C GLY A 505 -23.96 3.72 -13.91
N GLY A 506 -23.81 3.45 -12.62
CA GLY A 506 -23.52 4.46 -11.60
C GLY A 506 -22.13 5.06 -11.77
N ILE A 507 -22.07 6.39 -11.66
CA ILE A 507 -20.84 7.18 -11.55
C ILE A 507 -21.00 8.18 -10.41
N TYR A 508 -19.99 8.32 -9.56
CA TYR A 508 -19.99 9.24 -8.42
C TYR A 508 -18.62 9.90 -8.26
N LEU A 509 -18.61 11.14 -7.81
CA LEU A 509 -17.39 11.85 -7.46
C LEU A 509 -17.23 11.92 -5.95
N ALA A 510 -16.01 11.72 -5.50
CA ALA A 510 -15.65 11.84 -4.09
C ALA A 510 -14.15 12.09 -3.95
N PRO A 511 -13.70 12.57 -2.77
CA PRO A 511 -12.30 12.60 -2.43
C PRO A 511 -11.58 11.28 -2.67
N SER A 512 -10.39 11.39 -3.24
CA SER A 512 -9.56 10.26 -3.65
C SER A 512 -9.26 9.35 -2.47
N ALA A 513 -8.98 9.92 -1.29
CA ALA A 513 -8.84 9.21 -0.03
C ALA A 513 -9.99 8.23 0.26
N LEU A 514 -11.24 8.63 0.02
CA LEU A 514 -12.42 7.78 0.27
C LEU A 514 -12.57 6.70 -0.78
N ILE A 515 -12.48 7.05 -2.07
CA ILE A 515 -12.58 6.08 -3.17
C ILE A 515 -11.49 5.03 -3.06
N TYR A 516 -10.29 5.47 -2.73
CA TYR A 516 -9.15 4.64 -2.43
C TYR A 516 -9.45 3.64 -1.31
N ASN A 517 -9.99 4.14 -0.20
CA ASN A 517 -10.38 3.32 0.94
C ASN A 517 -11.42 2.27 0.58
N TYR A 518 -12.46 2.66 -0.14
CA TYR A 518 -13.53 1.77 -0.57
C TYR A 518 -13.01 0.67 -1.49
N PHE A 519 -12.26 1.05 -2.52
CA PHE A 519 -11.73 0.12 -3.51
C PHE A 519 -10.77 -0.92 -2.91
N THR A 520 -9.92 -0.51 -1.96
CA THR A 520 -8.88 -1.38 -1.40
C THR A 520 -9.36 -2.27 -0.26
N GLN A 521 -10.46 -1.90 0.38
CA GLN A 521 -11.13 -2.74 1.36
C GLN A 521 -12.06 -3.75 0.70
N ASP A 522 -12.84 -3.31 -0.30
CA ASP A 522 -13.84 -4.13 -0.95
C ASP A 522 -13.98 -3.72 -2.43
N THR A 523 -13.25 -4.44 -3.28
CA THR A 523 -13.28 -4.25 -4.74
C THR A 523 -14.64 -4.55 -5.36
N SER A 524 -15.60 -5.11 -4.61
CA SER A 524 -16.95 -5.39 -5.09
C SER A 524 -17.93 -4.24 -4.92
N THR A 525 -17.47 -3.08 -4.41
CA THR A 525 -18.36 -1.93 -4.14
C THR A 525 -18.25 -0.85 -5.20
N VAL A 526 -17.07 -0.29 -5.38
CA VAL A 526 -16.78 0.72 -6.39
C VAL A 526 -15.37 0.54 -6.91
N LYS A 527 -15.11 1.06 -8.11
CA LYS A 527 -13.76 1.13 -8.66
C LYS A 527 -13.41 2.52 -9.19
N PRO A 528 -12.15 2.95 -9.08
CA PRO A 528 -11.70 4.23 -9.59
C PRO A 528 -11.77 4.24 -11.13
N MET A 529 -12.33 5.30 -11.70
CA MET A 529 -12.30 5.56 -13.15
C MET A 529 -11.00 6.29 -13.52
N PRO A 530 -10.20 5.76 -14.46
CA PRO A 530 -9.09 6.49 -15.04
C PRO A 530 -9.58 7.75 -15.77
N ILE A 531 -8.95 8.89 -15.49
CA ILE A 531 -9.28 10.17 -16.13
C ILE A 531 -8.05 10.70 -16.88
N ALA A 532 -8.28 11.22 -18.08
CA ALA A 532 -7.28 11.89 -18.89
C ALA A 532 -7.47 13.42 -18.89
N GLU A 533 -6.34 14.12 -18.96
CA GLU A 533 -6.29 15.48 -19.46
C GLU A 533 -6.54 15.48 -20.99
N ALA A 534 -6.93 16.61 -21.58
CA ALA A 534 -7.26 16.66 -23.00
C ALA A 534 -6.07 16.26 -23.89
N GLY A 535 -6.18 15.11 -24.58
CA GLY A 535 -5.14 14.59 -25.49
C GLY A 535 -4.23 13.53 -24.86
N ASP A 536 -4.32 13.30 -23.55
CA ASP A 536 -3.50 12.34 -22.83
C ASP A 536 -4.16 10.97 -22.65
N LYS A 537 -3.39 10.00 -22.16
CA LYS A 537 -3.91 8.69 -21.77
C LYS A 537 -4.60 8.78 -20.41
N PRO A 538 -5.76 8.13 -20.21
CA PRO A 538 -6.41 8.09 -18.91
C PRO A 538 -5.53 7.44 -17.86
N VAL A 539 -5.45 8.05 -16.67
CA VAL A 539 -4.68 7.54 -15.54
C VAL A 539 -5.53 7.48 -14.28
N LEU A 540 -5.21 6.56 -13.38
CA LEU A 540 -5.85 6.50 -12.07
C LEU A 540 -5.43 7.68 -11.19
N PRO A 541 -6.26 8.12 -10.23
CA PRO A 541 -5.94 9.22 -9.32
C PRO A 541 -4.77 8.93 -8.37
N PHE A 542 -4.35 7.67 -8.25
CA PHE A 542 -3.29 7.21 -7.36
C PHE A 542 -2.22 6.41 -8.10
N ALA A 543 -0.95 6.61 -7.74
CA ALA A 543 0.20 5.92 -8.33
C ALA A 543 0.63 4.67 -7.53
N ILE A 544 0.26 4.55 -6.25
CA ILE A 544 0.64 3.44 -5.36
C ILE A 544 -0.58 2.94 -4.57
N THR A 545 -0.66 1.63 -4.31
CA THR A 545 -1.74 1.03 -3.52
C THR A 545 -1.40 0.86 -2.02
N PHE A 546 -2.07 1.64 -1.17
CA PHE A 546 -2.20 1.63 0.29
C PHE A 546 -3.47 0.87 0.82
N LYS A 547 -3.69 0.79 2.14
CA LYS A 547 -4.96 0.34 2.76
C LYS A 547 -5.24 1.13 4.03
N PRO A 548 -6.19 2.09 4.03
CA PRO A 548 -6.41 2.99 5.17
C PRO A 548 -6.79 2.31 6.49
N ARG A 549 -7.40 1.11 6.43
CA ARG A 549 -7.75 0.34 7.63
C ARG A 549 -6.57 -0.36 8.33
N GLU A 550 -5.43 -0.54 7.67
CA GLU A 550 -4.24 -1.15 8.29
C GLU A 550 -3.47 -0.14 9.15
N ILE A 551 -3.60 1.16 8.84
CA ILE A 551 -3.19 2.25 9.73
C ILE A 551 -3.91 2.11 11.07
N CYS A 552 -5.24 1.93 11.09
CA CYS A 552 -6.00 1.75 12.34
C CYS A 552 -5.72 0.41 13.10
N LYS A 553 -4.66 -0.36 12.77
CA LYS A 553 -4.40 -1.65 13.43
C LYS A 553 -2.98 -1.86 13.96
N ASN A 554 -1.98 -1.07 13.57
CA ASN A 554 -0.62 -1.11 14.13
C ASN A 554 0.21 0.13 13.72
N GLU A 555 1.01 0.68 14.65
CA GLU A 555 1.86 1.88 14.45
C GLU A 555 3.14 1.68 13.61
N THR A 556 3.42 0.49 13.07
CA THR A 556 4.72 0.21 12.41
C THR A 556 4.64 -0.13 10.92
N SER A 557 3.47 0.00 10.28
CA SER A 557 3.34 -0.40 8.87
C SER A 557 4.08 0.56 7.92
N ALA A 558 5.20 0.09 7.35
CA ALA A 558 6.00 0.75 6.32
C ALA A 558 5.34 0.70 4.94
N TYR A 559 4.04 1.03 4.85
CA TYR A 559 3.39 1.18 3.54
C TYR A 559 3.77 2.50 2.89
N SER A 560 4.15 2.44 1.61
CA SER A 560 4.31 3.64 0.79
C SER A 560 3.01 4.45 0.77
N PRO A 561 3.07 5.77 0.94
CA PRO A 561 1.88 6.63 0.99
C PRO A 561 1.06 6.51 -0.30
N VAL A 562 -0.25 6.78 -0.22
CA VAL A 562 -1.05 7.07 -1.42
C VAL A 562 -0.49 8.34 -2.02
N SER A 563 0.43 8.22 -2.97
CA SER A 563 0.82 9.36 -3.79
C SER A 563 -0.25 9.55 -4.85
N VAL A 564 -0.87 10.73 -4.83
CA VAL A 564 -1.68 11.19 -5.96
C VAL A 564 -0.83 11.08 -7.22
N ASN A 565 -1.41 10.51 -8.27
CA ASN A 565 -0.74 10.38 -9.54
C ASN A 565 -0.51 11.79 -10.12
N SER A 566 0.76 12.17 -10.31
CA SER A 566 1.12 13.49 -10.84
C SER A 566 0.59 13.75 -12.25
N ALA A 567 0.25 12.69 -13.00
CA ALA A 567 -0.37 12.79 -14.32
C ALA A 567 -1.91 12.89 -14.27
N TYR A 568 -2.54 12.80 -13.09
CA TYR A 568 -3.98 12.99 -12.96
C TYR A 568 -4.35 14.46 -13.26
N PRO A 569 -5.52 14.75 -13.85
CA PRO A 569 -5.85 16.11 -14.29
C PRO A 569 -5.80 17.15 -13.17
N GLN A 570 -5.28 18.34 -13.46
CA GLN A 570 -5.14 19.43 -12.48
C GLN A 570 -6.50 19.99 -12.05
N ASP A 571 -7.48 20.04 -12.96
CA ASP A 571 -8.83 20.55 -12.69
C ASP A 571 -9.58 19.75 -11.61
N LEU A 572 -9.12 18.53 -11.31
CA LEU A 572 -9.66 17.66 -10.26
C LEU A 572 -8.88 17.78 -8.93
N GLN A 573 -7.97 18.74 -8.81
CA GLN A 573 -7.03 18.87 -7.67
C GLN A 573 -7.07 20.26 -7.03
N HIS A 574 -8.20 20.97 -7.16
CA HIS A 574 -8.36 22.33 -6.64
C HIS A 574 -9.03 22.42 -5.27
N GLU A 575 -9.47 21.30 -4.70
CA GLU A 575 -10.06 21.30 -3.37
C GLU A 575 -8.98 21.49 -2.31
N THR A 576 -9.16 22.50 -1.47
CA THR A 576 -8.25 22.77 -0.35
C THR A 576 -8.98 22.43 0.92
N VAL A 577 -8.36 21.61 1.76
CA VAL A 577 -8.85 21.32 3.09
C VAL A 577 -8.21 22.29 4.08
N SER A 578 -9.05 22.99 4.83
CA SER A 578 -8.64 24.05 5.74
C SER A 578 -9.25 23.89 7.12
N ILE A 579 -8.49 24.31 8.12
CA ILE A 579 -8.99 24.52 9.48
C ILE A 579 -9.48 25.95 9.57
N VAL A 580 -10.75 26.13 9.92
CA VAL A 580 -11.40 27.44 10.06
C VAL A 580 -11.51 27.78 11.53
N VAL A 581 -10.97 28.94 11.89
CA VAL A 581 -10.77 29.39 13.27
C VAL A 581 -11.45 30.74 13.48
N LYS A 582 -12.01 30.95 14.67
CA LYS A 582 -12.54 32.26 15.10
C LYS A 582 -11.39 33.13 15.58
N ARG A 583 -11.24 34.31 14.98
CA ARG A 583 -10.31 35.35 15.40
C ARG A 583 -11.07 36.44 16.14
N TYR A 584 -10.94 36.46 17.45
CA TYR A 584 -11.64 37.41 18.31
C TYR A 584 -10.94 38.77 18.32
N TYR A 585 -11.72 39.85 18.45
CA TYR A 585 -11.19 41.22 18.50
C TYR A 585 -11.92 42.08 19.54
N GLY A 586 -11.27 43.18 19.94
CA GLY A 586 -11.79 44.12 20.93
C GLY A 586 -11.10 43.99 22.29
N ASN A 587 -11.54 44.82 23.25
CA ASN A 587 -10.86 45.00 24.54
C ASN A 587 -11.28 43.98 25.62
N GLN A 588 -12.23 43.09 25.33
CA GLN A 588 -12.85 42.15 26.29
C GLN A 588 -12.91 40.73 25.72
N VAL A 589 -11.78 40.21 25.21
CA VAL A 589 -11.71 38.81 24.77
C VAL A 589 -11.59 37.90 26.00
N GLU A 590 -12.59 37.06 26.20
CA GLU A 590 -12.67 36.11 27.32
C GLU A 590 -11.62 34.99 27.16
N GLU A 591 -11.22 34.37 28.27
CA GLU A 591 -10.13 33.38 28.25
C GLU A 591 -10.47 32.14 27.40
N TRP A 592 -11.71 31.65 27.50
CA TRP A 592 -12.14 30.50 26.69
C TRP A 592 -12.14 30.80 25.18
N GLN A 593 -12.38 32.07 24.79
CA GLN A 593 -12.32 32.49 23.39
C GLN A 593 -10.90 32.39 22.84
N LYS A 594 -9.90 32.83 23.63
CA LYS A 594 -8.48 32.68 23.29
C LYS A 594 -8.09 31.20 23.19
N GLU A 595 -8.53 30.37 24.13
CA GLU A 595 -8.23 28.93 24.11
C GLU A 595 -8.86 28.22 22.90
N HIS A 596 -10.09 28.60 22.49
CA HIS A 596 -10.72 28.09 21.27
C HIS A 596 -9.96 28.49 20.00
N GLU A 597 -9.58 29.77 19.90
CA GLU A 597 -8.77 30.26 18.79
C GLU A 597 -7.42 29.53 18.73
N LYS A 598 -6.77 29.38 19.88
CA LYS A 598 -5.50 28.68 20.05
C LYS A 598 -5.62 27.20 19.65
N ALA A 599 -6.72 26.53 20.00
CA ALA A 599 -6.98 25.13 19.64
C ALA A 599 -6.98 24.93 18.12
N GLY A 600 -7.71 25.77 17.39
CA GLY A 600 -7.76 25.70 15.93
C GLY A 600 -6.39 25.97 15.28
N GLN A 601 -5.68 27.00 15.75
CA GLN A 601 -4.33 27.31 15.26
C GLN A 601 -3.32 26.21 15.55
N ALA A 602 -3.35 25.63 16.76
CA ALA A 602 -2.49 24.53 17.15
C ALA A 602 -2.77 23.27 16.33
N TYR A 603 -4.05 22.95 16.09
CA TYR A 603 -4.46 21.84 15.23
C TYR A 603 -3.92 22.02 13.80
N ALA A 604 -4.13 23.20 13.21
CA ALA A 604 -3.63 23.50 11.86
C ALA A 604 -2.10 23.46 11.76
N LYS A 605 -1.39 24.08 12.73
CA LYS A 605 0.09 24.06 12.77
C LYS A 605 0.64 22.65 12.93
N THR A 606 -0.02 21.81 13.73
CA THR A 606 0.38 20.41 13.92
C THR A 606 0.28 19.64 12.62
N LEU A 607 -0.81 19.80 11.87
CA LEU A 607 -0.95 19.17 10.55
C LEU A 607 0.07 19.68 9.53
N LYS A 608 0.57 20.91 9.68
CA LYS A 608 1.63 21.48 8.83
C LYS A 608 3.05 21.05 9.18
N THR A 609 3.25 20.36 10.30
CA THR A 609 4.55 19.75 10.60
C THR A 609 4.87 18.67 9.57
N LYS A 610 6.13 18.26 9.47
CA LYS A 610 6.53 17.17 8.59
C LYS A 610 5.73 15.90 8.89
N GLU A 611 5.58 15.56 10.16
CA GLU A 611 4.84 14.39 10.61
C GLU A 611 3.35 14.49 10.27
N GLY A 612 2.75 15.68 10.44
CA GLY A 612 1.38 15.95 10.04
C GLY A 612 1.14 15.85 8.53
N GLN A 613 2.06 16.37 7.72
CA GLN A 613 1.99 16.28 6.25
C GLN A 613 2.21 14.85 5.76
N ASP A 614 3.11 14.10 6.39
CA ASP A 614 3.31 12.67 6.12
C ASP A 614 2.04 11.87 6.44
N LEU A 615 1.35 12.18 7.55
CA LEU A 615 0.05 11.58 7.88
C LEU A 615 -1.02 11.90 6.83
N LEU A 616 -1.14 13.17 6.43
CA LEU A 616 -2.09 13.60 5.41
C LEU A 616 -1.83 12.90 4.07
N MET A 617 -0.56 12.76 3.68
CA MET A 617 -0.17 12.02 2.48
C MET A 617 -0.55 10.54 2.57
N ARG A 618 -0.31 9.90 3.74
CA ARG A 618 -0.74 8.52 3.99
C ARG A 618 -2.26 8.36 3.92
N MET A 619 -3.02 9.39 4.26
CA MET A 619 -4.48 9.40 4.17
C MET A 619 -5.01 9.70 2.76
N GLY A 620 -4.14 9.95 1.77
CA GLY A 620 -4.53 10.20 0.39
C GLY A 620 -4.76 11.67 0.04
N PHE A 621 -4.32 12.60 0.90
CA PHE A 621 -4.27 14.02 0.58
C PHE A 621 -2.94 14.40 -0.07
N ARG A 622 -2.91 15.52 -0.78
CA ARG A 622 -1.65 16.14 -1.21
C ARG A 622 -1.18 17.13 -0.14
N PRO A 623 0.08 17.04 0.31
CA PRO A 623 0.69 18.05 1.16
C PRO A 623 0.73 19.44 0.49
N LEU A 624 0.76 20.48 1.31
CA LEU A 624 0.88 21.88 0.87
C LEU A 624 2.33 22.34 0.64
#